data_AF-R6VY78-F1
#
_entry.id   AF-R6VY78-F1
#
_cell.length_a   1.000
_cell.length_b   1.000
_cell.length_c   1.000
_cell.angle_alpha   90.00
_cell.angle_beta   90.00
_cell.angle_gamma   90.00
#
_symmetry.space_group_name_H-M   'P 1'
#
loop_
_entity.id
_entity.type
_entity.pdbx_description
1 polymer ?
#
loop_
_entity_poly.entity_id
_entity_poly.type
_entity_poly.pdbx_seq_one_letter_code
_entity_poly.pdbx_strand_id
1 'polypeptide(L)'
;MTYGFSRDDAGKFLADYYSKKIFESDPFARLDTEGVGRLVELAVKLGRKTRPDIKLGICGEHGGDPSSIDFCHRVGLNYVSCSPFRVPVARLAAAQSAIRNHG
;
A
#
# COMPACT_ATOMS: atom_id res chain seq x y z
N MET A 1 -1.69 7.45 12.59
CA MET A 1 -0.80 6.45 11.96
C MET A 1 -0.98 5.13 12.67
N THR A 2 -1.32 4.05 11.95
CA THR A 2 -1.68 2.74 12.54
C THR A 2 -0.63 2.17 13.48
N TYR A 3 0.65 2.33 13.14
CA TYR A 3 1.78 1.90 13.97
C TYR A 3 2.11 2.81 15.16
N GLY A 4 1.53 4.02 15.23
CA GLY A 4 1.92 5.01 16.23
C GLY A 4 3.32 5.61 16.04
N PHE A 5 3.97 5.41 14.89
CA PHE A 5 5.33 5.87 14.63
C PHE A 5 5.36 7.23 13.93
N SER A 6 6.11 8.19 14.47
CA SER A 6 6.63 9.31 13.69
C SER A 6 7.72 8.78 12.74
N ARG A 7 7.56 8.98 11.42
CA ARG A 7 8.54 8.47 10.45
C ARG A 7 9.92 9.10 10.64
N ASP A 8 9.96 10.39 10.93
CA ASP A 8 11.20 11.15 11.11
C ASP A 8 11.97 10.69 12.37
N ASP A 9 11.26 10.12 13.36
CA ASP A 9 11.87 9.57 14.57
C ASP A 9 12.14 8.06 14.50
N ALA A 10 11.42 7.34 13.62
CA ALA A 10 11.44 5.89 13.56
C ALA A 10 12.79 5.32 13.13
N GLY A 11 13.58 6.09 12.38
CA GLY A 11 14.94 5.70 12.00
C GLY A 11 15.84 5.37 13.20
N LYS A 12 15.55 5.90 14.39
CA LYS A 12 16.31 5.66 15.64
C LYS A 12 16.19 4.22 16.15
N PHE A 13 15.15 3.48 15.75
CA PHE A 13 14.90 2.11 16.25
C PHE A 13 14.53 1.09 15.17
N LEU A 14 14.13 1.51 13.96
CA LEU A 14 13.72 0.58 12.90
C LEU A 14 14.86 -0.36 12.46
N ALA A 15 16.11 0.12 12.47
CA ALA A 15 17.27 -0.72 12.18
C ALA A 15 17.37 -1.92 13.14
N ASP A 16 17.13 -1.68 14.43
CA ASP A 16 17.11 -2.74 15.44
C ASP A 16 15.97 -3.72 15.19
N TYR A 17 14.79 -3.23 14.80
CA TYR A 17 13.63 -4.08 14.49
C TYR A 17 13.90 -5.01 13.31
N TYR A 18 14.61 -4.55 12.27
CA TYR A 18 15.02 -5.42 11.16
C TYR A 18 16.08 -6.43 11.60
N SER A 19 17.08 -6.01 12.38
CA SER A 19 18.15 -6.90 12.86
C SER A 19 17.59 -8.04 13.74
N LYS A 20 16.56 -7.72 14.53
CA LYS A 20 15.85 -8.66 15.42
C LYS A 20 14.71 -9.41 14.73
N LYS A 21 14.51 -9.20 13.42
CA LYS A 21 13.44 -9.79 12.61
C LYS A 21 12.04 -9.55 13.19
N ILE A 22 11.85 -8.41 13.86
CA ILE A 22 10.53 -7.93 14.29
C ILE A 22 9.75 -7.46 13.06
N PHE A 23 10.42 -6.79 12.12
CA PHE A 23 9.88 -6.45 10.81
C PHE A 23 10.76 -7.01 9.70
N GLU A 24 10.12 -7.43 8.61
CA GLU A 24 10.79 -7.93 7.41
C GLU A 24 11.05 -6.83 6.37
N SER A 25 10.31 -5.72 6.45
CA SER A 25 10.41 -4.59 5.53
C SER A 25 10.04 -3.28 6.21
N ASP A 26 10.52 -2.17 5.65
CA ASP A 26 10.12 -0.84 6.10
C ASP A 26 8.62 -0.58 5.81
N PRO A 27 7.77 -0.40 6.84
CA PRO A 27 6.34 -0.20 6.66
C PRO A 27 6.00 1.15 5.99
N PHE A 28 6.94 2.09 5.93
CA PHE A 28 6.77 3.36 5.22
C PHE A 28 7.05 3.25 3.72
N ALA A 29 7.81 2.23 3.29
CA ALA A 29 8.12 1.98 1.88
C ALA A 29 7.19 0.91 1.28
N ARG A 30 6.90 -0.15 2.05
CA ARG A 30 6.03 -1.26 1.67
C ARG A 30 4.80 -1.27 2.57
N LEU A 31 3.62 -1.37 1.97
CA LEU A 31 2.36 -1.36 2.72
C LEU A 31 2.27 -2.62 3.59
N ASP A 32 2.11 -2.43 4.89
CA ASP A 32 1.72 -3.49 5.82
C ASP A 32 0.28 -3.95 5.49
N THR A 33 0.15 -5.14 4.93
CA THR A 33 -1.14 -5.68 4.50
C THR A 33 -1.98 -6.23 5.66
N GLU A 34 -1.36 -6.60 6.78
CA GLU A 34 -2.04 -7.24 7.92
C GLU A 34 -2.61 -6.22 8.90
N GLY A 35 -1.96 -5.08 9.11
CA GLY A 35 -2.46 -3.98 9.93
C GLY A 35 -3.08 -2.86 9.10
N VAL A 36 -2.24 -2.05 8.44
CA VAL A 36 -2.69 -0.90 7.64
C VAL A 36 -3.63 -1.31 6.52
N GLY A 37 -3.32 -2.41 5.83
CA GLY A 37 -4.11 -2.95 4.73
C GLY A 37 -5.54 -3.32 5.15
N ARG A 38 -5.74 -3.83 6.37
CA ARG A 38 -7.09 -4.14 6.88
C ARG A 38 -7.95 -2.90 7.03
N LEU A 39 -7.36 -1.77 7.43
CA LEU A 39 -8.07 -0.49 7.48
C LEU A 39 -8.40 0.02 6.08
N VAL A 40 -7.50 -0.15 5.10
CA VAL A 40 -7.75 0.21 3.70
C VAL A 40 -8.90 -0.62 3.12
N GLU A 41 -8.88 -1.95 3.30
CA GLU A 41 -9.94 -2.86 2.86
C GLU A 41 -11.30 -2.50 3.48
N LEU A 42 -11.31 -2.22 4.79
CA LEU A 42 -12.51 -1.79 5.50
C LEU A 42 -13.06 -0.47 4.93
N ALA A 43 -12.20 0.51 4.68
CA ALA A 43 -12.59 1.79 4.10
C ALA A 43 -13.19 1.63 2.69
N VAL A 44 -12.59 0.78 1.84
CA VAL A 44 -13.14 0.47 0.51
C VAL A 44 -14.53 -0.16 0.62
N LYS A 45 -14.66 -1.18 1.48
CA LYS A 45 -15.93 -1.90 1.67
C LYS A 45 -17.03 -0.98 2.20
N LEU A 46 -16.75 -0.21 3.25
CA LEU A 46 -17.75 0.69 3.86
C LEU A 46 -18.10 1.86 2.93
N GLY A 47 -17.11 2.44 2.25
CA GLY A 47 -17.34 3.53 1.30
C GLY A 47 -18.20 3.12 0.12
N ARG A 48 -17.95 1.93 -0.46
CA ARG A 48 -18.77 1.41 -1.56
C ARG A 48 -20.14 0.92 -1.14
N LYS A 49 -20.32 0.53 0.13
CA LYS A 49 -21.64 0.19 0.67
C LYS A 49 -22.60 1.39 0.63
N THR A 50 -22.09 2.61 0.81
CA THR A 50 -22.90 3.84 0.81
C THR A 50 -22.91 4.57 -0.52
N ARG A 51 -21.77 4.59 -1.24
CA ARG A 51 -21.64 5.18 -2.58
C ARG A 51 -20.94 4.18 -3.53
N PRO A 52 -21.69 3.30 -4.22
CA PRO A 52 -21.10 2.20 -5.01
C PRO A 52 -20.09 2.63 -6.09
N ASP A 53 -20.27 3.80 -6.67
CA ASP A 53 -19.47 4.34 -7.77
C ASP A 53 -18.28 5.21 -7.32
N ILE A 54 -18.05 5.33 -6.00
CA ILE A 54 -16.95 6.11 -5.45
C ILE A 54 -15.59 5.68 -6.03
N LYS A 55 -14.83 6.65 -6.52
CA LYS A 55 -13.45 6.45 -6.94
C LYS A 55 -12.53 6.53 -5.74
N LEU A 56 -11.76 5.47 -5.52
CA LEU A 56 -10.81 5.35 -4.42
C LEU A 56 -9.43 5.10 -4.99
N GLY A 57 -8.41 5.73 -4.43
CA GLY A 57 -7.02 5.51 -4.82
C GLY A 57 -6.08 5.68 -3.64
N ILE A 58 -4.82 5.38 -3.88
CA ILE A 58 -3.73 5.55 -2.91
C ILE A 58 -2.70 6.54 -3.46
N CYS A 59 -2.10 7.33 -2.57
CA CYS A 59 -0.99 8.22 -2.87
C CYS A 59 0.15 8.01 -1.88
N GLY A 60 1.32 8.56 -2.19
CA GLY A 60 2.53 8.42 -1.37
C GLY A 60 3.46 7.32 -1.88
N GLU A 61 4.40 6.92 -1.05
CA GLU A 61 5.49 6.02 -1.47
C GLU A 61 5.00 4.62 -1.82
N HIS A 62 4.01 4.11 -1.08
CA HIS A 62 3.35 2.83 -1.33
C HIS A 62 2.73 2.75 -2.73
N GLY A 63 2.29 3.88 -3.28
CA GLY A 63 1.73 3.94 -4.64
C GLY A 63 2.73 3.62 -5.75
N GLY A 64 4.03 3.54 -5.43
CA GLY A 64 5.08 3.13 -6.36
C GLY A 64 5.79 1.82 -5.99
N ASP A 65 5.35 1.13 -4.94
CA ASP A 65 5.87 -0.18 -4.56
C ASP A 65 5.05 -1.30 -5.21
N PRO A 66 5.66 -2.22 -6.00
CA PRO A 66 4.92 -3.25 -6.72
C PRO A 66 4.02 -4.14 -5.85
N SER A 67 4.46 -4.49 -4.65
CA SER A 67 3.69 -5.37 -3.77
C SER A 67 2.48 -4.65 -3.14
N SER A 68 2.65 -3.37 -2.83
CA SER A 68 1.58 -2.48 -2.36
C SER A 68 0.56 -2.23 -3.46
N ILE A 69 1.01 -2.08 -4.72
CA ILE A 69 0.13 -1.93 -5.88
C ILE A 69 -0.70 -3.20 -6.12
N ASP A 70 -0.10 -4.39 -6.00
CA ASP A 70 -0.83 -5.66 -6.09
C ASP A 70 -1.92 -5.75 -5.02
N PHE A 71 -1.60 -5.40 -3.76
CA PHE A 71 -2.59 -5.31 -2.71
C PHE A 71 -3.72 -4.32 -3.07
N CYS A 72 -3.37 -3.11 -3.52
CA CYS A 72 -4.35 -2.08 -3.91
C CYS A 72 -5.28 -2.56 -5.01
N HIS A 73 -4.75 -3.29 -6.00
CA HIS A 73 -5.54 -3.91 -7.05
C HIS A 73 -6.51 -4.96 -6.48
N ARG A 74 -6.04 -5.87 -5.62
CA ARG A 74 -6.87 -6.93 -5.02
C ARG A 74 -7.99 -6.40 -4.14
N VAL A 75 -7.76 -5.31 -3.39
CA VAL A 75 -8.84 -4.66 -2.62
C VAL A 75 -9.75 -3.78 -3.50
N GLY A 76 -9.43 -3.63 -4.79
CA GLY A 76 -10.26 -2.98 -5.77
C GLY A 76 -10.13 -1.45 -5.81
N LEU A 77 -8.99 -0.87 -5.46
CA LEU A 77 -8.74 0.56 -5.70
C LEU A 77 -8.79 0.88 -7.20
N ASN A 78 -9.20 2.10 -7.55
CA ASN A 78 -9.34 2.55 -8.93
C ASN A 78 -8.04 3.08 -9.52
N TYR A 79 -7.15 3.65 -8.70
CA TYR A 79 -5.88 4.19 -9.16
C TYR A 79 -4.82 4.17 -8.04
N VAL A 80 -3.56 4.24 -8.47
CA VAL A 80 -2.40 4.53 -7.62
C VAL A 80 -1.75 5.82 -8.10
N SER A 81 -1.21 6.60 -7.18
CA SER A 81 -0.50 7.85 -7.46
C SER A 81 0.87 7.80 -6.81
N CYS A 82 1.92 8.06 -7.59
CA CYS A 82 3.31 8.00 -7.17
C CYS A 82 4.13 9.11 -7.82
N SER A 83 5.39 9.27 -7.38
CA SER A 83 6.30 10.27 -7.94
C SER A 83 6.54 10.02 -9.44
N PRO A 84 6.85 11.07 -10.24
CA PRO A 84 6.95 10.96 -11.70
C PRO A 84 7.85 9.82 -12.19
N PHE A 85 9.02 9.65 -11.56
CA PHE A 85 9.98 8.61 -11.93
C PHE A 85 9.51 7.18 -11.58
N ARG A 86 8.57 7.02 -10.65
CA ARG A 86 7.98 5.71 -10.31
C ARG A 86 6.78 5.36 -11.18
N VAL A 87 6.25 6.28 -11.99
CA VAL A 87 5.10 6.01 -12.89
C VAL A 87 5.33 4.80 -13.80
N PRO A 88 6.49 4.60 -14.46
CA PRO A 88 6.72 3.42 -15.29
C PRO A 88 6.65 2.10 -14.50
N VAL A 89 7.24 2.08 -13.29
CA VAL A 89 7.21 0.92 -12.38
C VAL A 89 5.78 0.65 -11.93
N ALA A 90 5.03 1.68 -11.56
CA ALA A 90 3.66 1.53 -11.11
C ALA A 90 2.74 0.99 -12.22
N ARG A 91 2.93 1.44 -13.46
CA ARG A 91 2.20 0.92 -14.63
C ARG A 91 2.50 -0.56 -14.87
N LEU A 92 3.77 -0.95 -14.82
CA LEU A 92 4.17 -2.35 -15.00
C LEU A 92 3.61 -3.23 -13.88
N ALA A 93 3.74 -2.81 -12.62
CA ALA A 93 3.23 -3.54 -11.47
C ALA A 93 1.70 -3.69 -11.51
N ALA A 94 0.97 -2.63 -11.88
CA ALA A 94 -0.48 -2.69 -12.04
C ALA A 94 -0.90 -3.69 -13.13
N ALA A 95 -0.19 -3.70 -14.27
CA ALA A 95 -0.43 -4.66 -15.34
C ALA A 95 -0.14 -6.11 -14.90
N GLN A 96 0.99 -6.35 -14.24
CA GLN A 96 1.34 -7.67 -13.69
C GLN A 96 0.33 -8.14 -12.66
N SER A 97 -0.14 -7.25 -11.79
CA SER A 97 -1.19 -7.54 -10.82
C SER A 97 -2.49 -7.93 -11.51
N ALA A 98 -2.91 -7.19 -12.55
CA ALA A 98 -4.11 -7.51 -13.31
C ALA A 98 -4.01 -8.87 -14.01
N ILE A 99 -2.83 -9.23 -14.55
CA ILE A 99 -2.60 -10.53 -15.19
C ILE A 99 -2.60 -11.67 -14.15
N ARG A 100 -1.91 -11.49 -13.02
CA ARG A 100 -1.78 -12.53 -11.99
C ARG A 100 -3.10 -12.82 -11.28
N ASN A 101 -3.89 -11.78 -11.03
CA ASN A 101 -5.17 -11.86 -10.32
C ASN A 101 -6.35 -11.95 -11.29
N HIS A 102 -6.10 -12.22 -12.58
CA HIS A 102 -7.16 -12.43 -13.56
C HIS A 102 -7.83 -13.77 -13.29
N GLY A 103 -9.10 -13.71 -12.87
CA GLY A 103 -10.07 -14.80 -12.90
C GLY A 103 -11.15 -14.51 -13.93
#